data_AF-A0A968RLG1-F1
#
_entry.id   AF-A0A968RLG1-F1
#
_cell.length_a   1.000
_cell.length_b   1.000
_cell.length_c   1.000
_cell.angle_alpha   90.00
_cell.angle_beta   90.00
_cell.angle_gamma   90.00
#
_symmetry.space_group_name_H-M   'P 1'
#
loop_
_entity.id
_entity.type
_entity.pdbx_description
1 polymer ?
#
loop_
_entity_poly.entity_id
_entity_poly.type
_entity_poly.pdbx_seq_one_letter_code
_entity_poly.pdbx_strand_id
1 'polypeptide(L)' 'MKPYIIGVSGGSGAGKTSFTERLRATFLERELCIISQDDYYLPIQEQSKR' A
#
# COMPACT_ATOMS: atom_id res chain seq x y z
N MET A 1 22.05 3.78 4.84
CA MET A 1 21.39 2.46 4.89
C MET A 1 20.43 2.38 3.71
N LYS A 2 20.34 1.24 3.02
CA LYS A 2 19.41 1.07 1.88
C LYS A 2 18.08 0.50 2.41
N PRO A 3 16.91 1.08 2.08
CA PRO A 3 15.64 0.55 2.55
C PRO A 3 15.34 -0.82 1.93
N TYR A 4 14.55 -1.62 2.65
CA TYR A 4 14.03 -2.89 2.16
C TYR A 4 12.62 -2.68 1.60
N ILE A 5 12.35 -3.19 0.40
CA ILE A 5 11.05 -3.02 -0.28
C ILE A 5 10.30 -4.35 -0.26
N ILE A 6 9.06 -4.32 0.24
CA ILE A 6 8.17 -5.48 0.30
C ILE A 6 6.90 -5.15 -0.48
N GLY A 7 6.59 -5.97 -1.49
CA GLY A 7 5.33 -5.88 -2.23
C GLY A 7 4.27 -6.81 -1.62
N VAL A 8 3.07 -6.30 -1.38
CA VAL A 8 1.94 -7.07 -0.87
C VAL A 8 0.82 -7.03 -1.90
N SER A 9 0.44 -8.18 -2.43
CA SER A 9 -0.63 -8.32 -3.42
C SER A 9 -1.80 -9.14 -2.88
N GLY A 10 -2.95 -9.05 -3.54
CA GLY A 10 -4.15 -9.79 -3.17
C GLY A 10 -5.41 -9.14 -3.71
N GLY A 11 -6.47 -9.93 -3.91
CA GLY A 11 -7.78 -9.43 -4.37
C GLY A 11 -8.42 -8.43 -3.41
N SER A 12 -9.50 -7.79 -3.86
CA SER A 12 -10.36 -7.00 -2.96
C SER A 12 -10.89 -7.89 -1.83
N GLY A 13 -10.96 -7.38 -0.61
CA GLY A 13 -11.39 -8.15 0.57
C GLY A 13 -10.35 -9.15 1.15
N ALA A 14 -9.16 -9.29 0.55
CA ALA A 14 -8.13 -10.23 1.04
C ALA A 14 -7.43 -9.82 2.36
N GLY A 15 -7.83 -8.71 2.98
CA GLY A 15 -7.26 -8.26 4.26
C GLY A 15 -5.98 -7.41 4.18
N LYS A 16 -5.60 -6.91 2.99
CA LYS A 16 -4.41 -6.06 2.80
C LYS A 16 -4.39 -4.84 3.72
N THR A 17 -5.52 -4.13 3.83
CA THR A 17 -5.66 -2.97 4.71
C THR A 17 -5.47 -3.34 6.18
N SER A 18 -6.07 -4.45 6.64
CA SER A 18 -5.89 -4.93 8.02
C SER A 18 -4.45 -5.34 8.31
N PHE A 19 -3.74 -5.88 7.31
CA PHE A 19 -2.32 -6.19 7.43
C PHE A 19 -1.47 -4.92 7.59
N THR A 20 -1.67 -3.89 6.76
CA THR A 20 -0.94 -2.63 6.86
C THR A 20 -1.20 -1.90 8.17
N GLU A 21 -2.43 -1.91 8.68
CA GLU A 21 -2.77 -1.30 9.98
C GLU A 21 -2.04 -1.97 11.15
N ARG A 22 -1.92 -3.30 11.13
CA ARG A 22 -1.15 -4.03 12.16
C ARG A 22 0.33 -3.70 12.10
N LEU A 23 0.90 -3.48 10.91
CA LEU A 23 2.28 -3.04 10.77
C LEU A 23 2.46 -1.63 11.36
N ARG A 24 1.55 -0.70 11.06
CA ARG A 24 1.58 0.66 11.65
C ARG A 24 1.53 0.65 13.18
N ALA A 25 0.75 -0.25 13.77
CA ALA A 25 0.67 -0.39 15.22
C ALA A 25 1.93 -1.00 15.85
N THR A 26 2.77 -1.68 15.06
CA THR A 26 3.95 -2.42 15.57
C THR A 26 5.24 -1.63 15.43
N PHE A 27 5.39 -0.80 14.40
CA PHE A 27 6.62 -0.07 14.08
C PHE A 27 6.51 1.41 14.39
N LEU A 28 7.63 2.06 14.70
CA LEU A 28 7.66 3.52 14.77
C LEU A 28 7.57 4.12 13.36
N GLU A 29 7.04 5.34 13.27
CA GLU A 29 6.85 6.05 12.00
C GLU A 29 8.13 6.21 11.18
N ARG A 30 9.29 6.34 11.85
CA ARG A 30 10.61 6.43 11.20
C ARG A 30 11.16 5.11 10.67
N GLU A 31 10.55 3.98 11.05
CA GLU A 31 11.01 2.63 10.71
C GLU A 31 10.21 2.03 9.56
N LEU A 32 9.03 2.58 9.25
CA LEU A 32 8.08 2.02 8.31
C LEU A 32 7.45 3.10 7.43
N CYS A 33 7.55 2.90 6.11
CA CYS A 33 6.80 3.67 5.13
C CYS A 33 5.84 2.71 4.40
N ILE A 34 4.57 3.07 4.34
CA ILE A 34 3.54 2.30 3.63
C ILE A 34 3.02 3.16 2.49
N ILE A 35 3.02 2.58 1.29
CA ILE A 35 2.48 3.17 0.07
C ILE A 35 1.35 2.25 -0.39
N SER A 36 0.15 2.79 -0.59
CA SER A 36 -0.97 2.06 -1.20
C SER A 36 -1.02 2.35 -2.69
N GLN A 37 -1.08 1.32 -3.52
CA GLN A 37 -1.25 1.52 -4.97
C GLN A 37 -2.62 2.11 -5.31
N ASP A 38 -3.60 1.97 -4.42
CA ASP A 38 -4.93 2.56 -4.59
C ASP A 38 -4.89 4.10 -4.53
N ASP A 39 -3.88 4.69 -3.88
CA ASP A 39 -3.71 6.15 -3.78
C ASP A 39 -3.23 6.79 -5.09
N TYR A 40 -2.77 5.98 -6.04
CA TYR A 40 -2.19 6.43 -7.31
C TYR A 40 -3.09 6.14 -8.51
N TYR A 41 -4.35 5.78 -8.29
CA TYR A 41 -5.31 5.74 -9.39
C TYR A 41 -5.51 7.15 -9.96
N LEU A 42 -5.38 7.28 -11.28
CA LEU A 42 -5.83 8.48 -11.98
C LEU A 42 -7.34 8.63 -11.83
N PRO A 43 -7.89 9.85 -11.87
CA PRO A 43 -9.33 10.05 -12.02
C PRO A 43 -9.87 9.21 -13.18
N ILE A 44 -11.06 8.63 -13.03
CA ILE A 44 -11.63 7.68 -14.00
C ILE A 44 -11.68 8.24 -15.43
N GLN A 45 -11.81 9.57 -15.56
CA GLN A 45 -11.85 10.30 -16.82
C GLN A 45 -10.48 10.33 -17.53
N GLU A 46 -9.39 10.23 -16.78
CA GLU A 46 -8.00 10.28 -17.26
C GLU A 46 -7.38 8.89 -17.41
N GLN A 47 -8.07 7.84 -16.92
CA GLN A 47 -7.60 6.47 -17.07
C GLN A 47 -7.68 6.03 -18.54
N SER A 48 -6.56 5.59 -19.10
CA SER A 48 -6.50 5.02 -20.44
C SER A 48 -7.45 3.82 -20.55
N LYS A 49 -8.48 3.95 -21.38
CA LYS A 49 -9.32 2.80 -21.75
C LYS A 49 -8.46 1.83 -22.55
N ARG A 50 -8.28 0.62 -22.03
CA ARG A 50 -7.84 -0.51 -22.85
C ARG A 50 -8.94 -0.94 -23.78
#